data_AF-A0A6A5EQP3-F1
#
_entry.id   AF-A0A6A5EQP3-F1
#
_cell.length_a   1.000
_cell.length_b   1.000
_cell.length_c   1.000
_cell.angle_alpha   90.00
_cell.angle_beta   90.00
_cell.angle_gamma   90.00
#
_symmetry.space_group_name_H-M   'P 1'
#
loop_
_entity.id
_entity.type
_entity.pdbx_description
1 polymer ?
#
loop_
_entity_poly.entity_id
_entity_poly.type
_entity_poly.pdbx_seq_one_letter_code
_entity_poly.pdbx_strand_id
1 'polypeptide(L)'
;MMPLLHNYVTVDTDMLLSNPKHLEVIYSMCKKVLTIDAGEDAQFHAAKLLEVIILQCRGRGIDQCIPLFVEAVLERLMRGLNPQPITTHFINQWMNDTEFFLGLHDRKMCIIGLSVLIELPSRPAVLEGVAAQIVPSILLLFLGLKHLYASRLVNKPDLLAHAWAQEEDQNGEKRWAWTEQGRR
;
A
#
# COMPACT_ATOMS: atom_id res chain seq x y z
N MET A 1 7.70 -20.34 -4.05
CA MET A 1 6.39 -21.06 -3.98
C MET A 1 5.16 -20.15 -4.07
N MET A 2 5.28 -18.82 -3.90
CA MET A 2 4.17 -17.86 -4.06
C MET A 2 3.44 -17.79 -5.42
N PRO A 3 4.04 -18.10 -6.60
CA PRO A 3 3.34 -17.83 -7.86
C PRO A 3 2.09 -18.70 -8.06
N LEU A 4 2.05 -19.93 -7.54
CA LEU A 4 0.90 -20.81 -7.75
C LEU A 4 -0.36 -20.33 -7.03
N LEU A 5 -0.27 -20.02 -5.73
CA LEU A 5 -1.41 -19.52 -4.97
C LEU A 5 -1.81 -18.12 -5.41
N HIS A 6 -0.84 -17.26 -5.73
CA HIS A 6 -1.14 -15.96 -6.33
C HIS A 6 -1.93 -16.12 -7.63
N ASN A 7 -1.51 -17.03 -8.53
CA ASN A 7 -2.22 -17.28 -9.79
C ASN A 7 -3.61 -17.87 -9.55
N TYR A 8 -3.77 -18.77 -8.57
CA TYR A 8 -5.09 -19.29 -8.23
C TYR A 8 -6.04 -18.17 -7.78
N VAL A 9 -5.56 -17.24 -6.97
CA VAL A 9 -6.35 -16.08 -6.51
C VAL A 9 -6.64 -15.10 -7.64
N THR A 10 -5.69 -14.84 -8.54
CA THR A 10 -5.77 -13.76 -9.56
C THR A 10 -6.31 -14.20 -10.92
N VAL A 11 -6.22 -15.49 -11.26
CA VAL A 11 -6.65 -16.04 -12.56
C VAL A 11 -7.94 -16.82 -12.43
N ASP A 12 -8.10 -17.61 -11.36
CA ASP A 12 -9.26 -18.49 -11.15
C ASP A 12 -9.97 -18.20 -9.82
N THR A 13 -10.25 -16.91 -9.61
CA THR A 13 -10.93 -16.42 -8.40
C THR A 13 -12.30 -17.07 -8.21
N ASP A 14 -12.98 -17.43 -9.31
CA ASP A 14 -14.29 -18.07 -9.26
C ASP A 14 -14.19 -19.47 -8.65
N MET A 15 -13.21 -20.27 -9.05
CA MET A 15 -12.97 -21.57 -8.45
C MET A 15 -12.53 -21.46 -6.98
N LEU A 16 -11.73 -20.45 -6.64
CA LEU A 16 -11.38 -20.16 -5.25
C LEU A 16 -12.63 -19.93 -4.40
N LEU A 17 -13.58 -19.12 -4.88
CA LEU A 17 -14.78 -18.73 -4.13
C LEU A 17 -15.93 -19.73 -4.23
N SER A 18 -15.86 -20.69 -5.16
CA SER A 18 -16.86 -21.76 -5.30
C SER A 18 -17.00 -22.63 -4.04
N ASN A 19 -15.95 -22.70 -3.22
CA ASN A 19 -15.94 -23.46 -1.99
C ASN A 19 -15.19 -22.69 -0.88
N PRO A 20 -15.86 -22.31 0.22
CA PRO A 20 -15.24 -21.54 1.30
C PRO A 20 -14.03 -22.24 1.93
N LYS A 21 -13.94 -23.58 1.83
CA LYS A 21 -12.78 -24.34 2.32
C LYS A 21 -11.48 -23.96 1.62
N HIS A 22 -11.52 -23.54 0.35
CA HIS A 22 -10.31 -23.16 -0.37
C HIS A 22 -9.66 -21.92 0.28
N LEU A 23 -10.49 -20.92 0.58
CA LEU A 23 -10.06 -19.71 1.27
C LEU A 23 -9.59 -20.02 2.70
N GLU A 24 -10.32 -20.88 3.42
CA GLU A 24 -9.96 -21.32 4.77
C GLU A 24 -8.58 -21.98 4.84
N VAL A 25 -8.27 -22.87 3.88
CA VAL A 25 -6.96 -23.53 3.81
C VAL A 25 -5.84 -22.54 3.53
N ILE A 26 -6.05 -21.60 2.59
CA ILE A 26 -5.06 -20.57 2.27
C ILE A 26 -4.83 -19.66 3.47
N TYR A 27 -5.90 -19.24 4.16
CA TYR A 27 -5.79 -18.44 5.37
C TYR A 27 -5.06 -19.20 6.48
N SER A 28 -5.40 -20.46 6.74
CA SER A 28 -4.75 -21.30 7.75
C SER A 28 -3.24 -21.42 7.50
N MET A 29 -2.84 -21.59 6.23
CA MET A 29 -1.43 -21.58 5.84
C MET A 29 -0.77 -20.23 6.14
N CYS A 30 -1.39 -19.12 5.71
CA CYS A 30 -0.84 -17.77 5.96
C CYS A 30 -0.73 -17.47 7.45
N LYS A 31 -1.78 -17.76 8.22
CA LYS A 31 -1.80 -17.61 9.68
C LYS A 31 -0.68 -18.41 10.32
N LYS A 32 -0.49 -19.68 9.93
CA LYS A 32 0.59 -20.50 10.45
C LYS A 32 1.95 -19.85 10.18
N VAL A 33 2.23 -19.41 8.95
CA VAL A 33 3.49 -18.74 8.59
C VAL A 33 3.70 -17.44 9.37
N LEU A 34 2.63 -16.66 9.62
CA LEU A 34 2.70 -15.44 10.42
C LEU A 34 2.92 -15.74 11.92
N THR A 35 2.44 -16.87 12.42
CA THR A 35 2.58 -17.25 13.84
C THR A 35 3.92 -17.90 14.17
N ILE A 36 4.37 -18.86 13.37
CA ILE A 36 5.66 -19.53 13.59
C ILE A 36 6.77 -18.62 13.07
N ASP A 37 7.96 -18.66 13.68
CA ASP A 37 9.10 -17.90 13.19
C ASP A 37 9.68 -18.54 11.92
N ALA A 38 8.93 -18.44 10.82
CA ALA A 38 9.26 -19.02 9.50
C ALA A 38 10.26 -18.17 8.70
N GLY A 39 10.80 -17.09 9.29
CA GLY A 39 11.62 -16.09 8.61
C GLY A 39 10.80 -14.95 7.98
N GLU A 40 11.43 -13.78 7.87
CA GLU A 40 10.80 -12.53 7.41
C GLU A 40 10.24 -12.62 5.99
N ASP A 41 10.98 -13.26 5.07
CA ASP A 41 10.57 -13.43 3.66
C ASP A 41 9.26 -14.23 3.54
N ALA A 42 9.14 -15.34 4.27
CA ALA A 42 7.94 -16.16 4.27
C ALA A 42 6.74 -15.41 4.84
N GLN A 43 6.95 -14.64 5.92
CA GLN A 43 5.93 -13.84 6.57
C GLN A 43 5.47 -12.68 5.68
N PHE A 44 6.40 -12.00 5.00
CA PHE A 44 6.10 -10.97 3.99
C PHE A 44 5.23 -11.55 2.87
N HIS A 45 5.59 -12.72 2.35
CA HIS A 45 4.84 -13.40 1.32
C HIS A 45 3.43 -13.83 1.79
N ALA A 46 3.28 -14.33 3.02
CA ALA A 46 1.97 -14.64 3.59
C ALA A 46 1.09 -13.39 3.71
N ALA A 47 1.62 -12.29 4.23
CA ALA A 47 0.90 -11.01 4.30
C ALA A 47 0.49 -10.51 2.92
N LYS A 48 1.40 -10.62 1.92
CA LYS A 48 1.11 -10.21 0.55
C LYS A 48 -0.01 -11.03 -0.08
N LEU A 49 -0.07 -12.34 0.19
CA LEU A 49 -1.14 -13.19 -0.32
C LEU A 49 -2.51 -12.80 0.29
N LEU A 50 -2.56 -12.50 1.60
CA LEU A 50 -3.78 -12.00 2.24
C LEU A 50 -4.24 -10.67 1.63
N GLU A 51 -3.31 -9.74 1.37
CA GLU A 51 -3.60 -8.48 0.67
C GLU A 51 -4.20 -8.74 -0.72
N VAL A 52 -3.59 -9.63 -1.51
CA VAL A 52 -4.07 -9.97 -2.86
C VAL A 52 -5.48 -10.56 -2.81
N ILE A 53 -5.78 -11.42 -1.84
CA ILE A 53 -7.13 -11.96 -1.66
C ILE A 53 -8.14 -10.85 -1.36
N ILE A 54 -7.83 -9.93 -0.45
CA ILE A 54 -8.72 -8.80 -0.12
C ILE A 54 -9.00 -7.96 -1.37
N LEU A 55 -7.98 -7.67 -2.17
CA LEU A 55 -8.11 -6.85 -3.37
C LEU A 55 -8.90 -7.55 -4.47
N GLN A 56 -8.58 -8.82 -4.77
CA GLN A 56 -9.20 -9.57 -5.87
C GLN A 56 -10.64 -9.99 -5.57
N CYS A 57 -10.94 -10.29 -4.30
CA CYS A 57 -12.24 -10.80 -3.90
C CYS A 57 -13.17 -9.70 -3.32
N ARG A 58 -12.78 -8.41 -3.44
CA ARG A 58 -13.55 -7.30 -2.90
C ARG A 58 -14.99 -7.31 -3.42
N GLY A 59 -15.96 -7.27 -2.51
CA GLY A 59 -17.39 -7.29 -2.84
C GLY A 59 -17.92 -8.66 -3.31
N ARG A 60 -17.13 -9.73 -3.14
CA ARG A 60 -17.48 -11.10 -3.54
C ARG A 60 -17.79 -12.04 -2.36
N GLY A 61 -18.20 -11.49 -1.21
CA GLY A 61 -18.65 -12.28 -0.06
C GLY A 61 -17.54 -12.78 0.87
N ILE A 62 -16.40 -12.10 0.92
CA ILE A 62 -15.28 -12.41 1.84
C ILE A 62 -15.19 -11.45 3.05
N ASP A 63 -16.14 -10.53 3.21
CA ASP A 63 -16.04 -9.43 4.18
C ASP A 63 -15.86 -9.91 5.63
N GLN A 64 -16.45 -11.05 5.98
CA GLN A 64 -16.28 -11.72 7.27
C GLN A 64 -14.86 -12.23 7.53
N CYS A 65 -14.06 -12.46 6.49
CA CYS A 65 -12.68 -12.92 6.61
C CYS A 65 -11.70 -11.76 6.76
N ILE A 66 -12.06 -10.55 6.31
CA ILE A 66 -11.15 -9.39 6.30
C ILE A 66 -10.65 -9.05 7.73
N PRO A 67 -11.50 -8.98 8.78
CA PRO A 67 -11.03 -8.73 10.13
C PRO A 67 -10.01 -9.78 10.61
N LEU A 68 -10.22 -11.05 10.28
CA LEU A 68 -9.33 -12.15 10.66
C LEU A 68 -7.96 -12.03 9.97
N PHE A 69 -7.93 -11.58 8.72
CA PHE A 69 -6.68 -11.38 7.98
C PHE A 69 -5.88 -10.22 8.58
N VAL A 70 -6.56 -9.12 8.87
CA VAL A 70 -5.96 -7.92 9.46
C VAL A 70 -5.42 -8.24 10.86
N GLU A 71 -6.19 -8.94 11.68
CA GLU A 71 -5.78 -9.37 13.01
C GLU A 71 -4.51 -10.23 12.96
N ALA A 72 -4.45 -11.25 12.11
CA ALA A 72 -3.27 -12.13 11.99
C ALA A 72 -1.99 -11.37 11.60
N VAL A 73 -2.10 -10.37 10.73
CA VAL A 73 -0.96 -9.53 10.32
C VAL A 73 -0.56 -8.58 11.44
N LEU A 74 -1.52 -7.96 12.13
CA LEU A 74 -1.26 -7.05 13.23
C LEU A 74 -0.66 -7.77 14.44
N GLU A 75 -1.12 -8.97 14.78
CA GLU A 75 -0.51 -9.80 15.83
C GLU A 75 0.97 -10.10 15.53
N ARG A 76 1.31 -10.35 14.26
CA ARG A 76 2.71 -10.55 13.86
C ARG A 76 3.52 -9.26 13.94
N LEU A 77 2.94 -8.13 13.50
CA LEU A 77 3.60 -6.82 13.58
C LEU A 77 3.88 -6.44 15.04
N MET A 78 2.93 -6.74 15.94
CA MET A 78 2.98 -6.37 17.35
C MET A 78 3.79 -7.34 18.24
N ARG A 79 4.35 -8.41 17.67
CA ARG A 79 5.03 -9.45 18.46
C ARG A 79 6.26 -8.87 19.18
N GLY A 80 6.30 -9.05 20.51
CA GLY A 80 7.43 -8.59 21.34
C GLY A 80 7.35 -7.11 21.75
N LEU A 81 6.20 -6.47 21.55
CA LEU A 81 6.02 -5.05 21.81
C LEU A 81 5.17 -4.79 23.04
N ASN A 82 5.28 -3.58 23.58
CA ASN A 82 4.61 -3.15 24.80
C ASN A 82 3.08 -3.17 24.68
N PRO A 83 2.33 -3.36 25.78
CA PRO A 83 0.88 -3.35 25.79
C PRO A 83 0.34 -1.92 25.57
N GLN A 84 0.33 -1.48 24.31
CA GLN A 84 -0.29 -0.25 23.86
C GLN A 84 -1.42 -0.59 22.88
N PRO A 85 -2.40 0.32 22.67
CA PRO A 85 -3.40 0.14 21.63
C PRO A 85 -2.74 -0.10 20.27
N ILE A 86 -3.29 -1.04 19.50
CA ILE A 86 -2.77 -1.45 18.19
C ILE A 86 -2.53 -0.23 17.28
N THR A 87 -3.50 0.68 17.24
CA THR A 87 -3.43 1.91 16.44
C THR A 87 -2.24 2.80 16.83
N THR A 88 -1.96 2.94 18.12
CA THR A 88 -0.81 3.70 18.62
C THR A 88 0.50 3.08 18.17
N HIS A 89 0.59 1.76 18.34
CA HIS A 89 1.79 1.03 17.97
C HIS A 89 2.04 1.11 16.46
N PHE A 90 1.02 0.82 15.65
CA PHE A 90 1.09 0.86 14.20
C PHE A 90 1.51 2.24 13.67
N ILE A 91 0.88 3.32 14.15
CA ILE A 91 1.18 4.68 13.67
C ILE A 91 2.61 5.07 14.05
N ASN A 92 3.05 4.80 15.28
CA ASN A 92 4.42 5.13 15.69
C ASN A 92 5.46 4.35 14.88
N GLN A 93 5.24 3.04 14.68
CA GLN A 93 6.14 2.23 13.87
C GLN A 93 6.16 2.69 12.42
N TRP A 94 4.99 2.95 11.81
CA TRP A 94 4.90 3.44 10.44
C TRP A 94 5.68 4.74 10.24
N MET A 95 5.57 5.68 11.19
CA MET A 95 6.34 6.91 11.13
C MET A 95 7.86 6.67 11.22
N ASN A 96 8.30 5.80 12.13
CA ASN A 96 9.71 5.42 12.28
C ASN A 96 10.27 4.72 11.02
N ASP A 97 9.43 3.94 10.33
CA ASP A 97 9.86 3.12 9.20
C ASP A 97 9.73 3.86 7.85
N THR A 98 9.31 5.13 7.83
CA THR A 98 9.04 5.90 6.60
C THR A 98 10.19 5.86 5.60
N GLU A 99 11.45 5.93 6.07
CA GLU A 99 12.62 5.94 5.19
C GLU A 99 12.91 4.60 4.50
N PHE A 100 12.38 3.49 5.04
CA PHE A 100 12.59 2.14 4.51
C PHE A 100 11.61 1.77 3.38
N PHE A 101 10.65 2.64 3.04
CA PHE A 101 9.84 2.48 1.83
C PHE A 101 10.66 2.85 0.60
N LEU A 102 11.45 1.89 0.11
CA LEU A 102 12.39 2.12 -1.00
C LEU A 102 11.73 1.99 -2.37
N GLY A 103 10.77 1.08 -2.54
CA GLY A 103 10.13 0.76 -3.82
C GLY A 103 9.23 1.87 -4.36
N LEU A 104 9.08 1.95 -5.69
CA LEU A 104 8.21 2.95 -6.33
C LEU A 104 6.75 2.78 -5.90
N HIS A 105 6.26 1.54 -5.83
CA HIS A 105 4.92 1.25 -5.37
C HIS A 105 4.76 1.61 -3.88
N ASP A 106 5.71 1.17 -3.06
CA ASP A 106 5.66 1.34 -1.60
C ASP A 106 5.64 2.83 -1.22
N ARG A 107 6.45 3.65 -1.89
CA ARG A 107 6.44 5.12 -1.71
C ARG A 107 5.09 5.73 -2.06
N LYS A 108 4.48 5.34 -3.19
CA LYS A 108 3.15 5.85 -3.58
C LYS A 108 2.08 5.46 -2.57
N MET A 109 2.08 4.19 -2.14
CA MET A 109 1.13 3.69 -1.15
C MET A 109 1.31 4.38 0.20
N CYS A 110 2.55 4.61 0.63
CA CYS A 110 2.86 5.32 1.87
C CYS A 110 2.41 6.78 1.82
N ILE A 111 2.68 7.50 0.72
CA ILE A 111 2.21 8.89 0.52
C ILE A 111 0.68 8.97 0.59
N ILE A 112 -0.03 8.10 -0.14
CA ILE A 112 -1.50 8.06 -0.13
C ILE A 112 -1.99 7.74 1.28
N GLY A 113 -1.39 6.74 1.94
CA GLY A 113 -1.74 6.36 3.30
C GLY A 113 -1.60 7.50 4.31
N LEU A 114 -0.47 8.20 4.31
CA LEU A 114 -0.23 9.34 5.20
C LEU A 114 -1.17 10.51 4.89
N SER A 115 -1.49 10.74 3.62
CA SER A 115 -2.45 11.78 3.20
C SER A 115 -3.87 11.44 3.68
N VAL A 116 -4.30 10.20 3.54
CA VAL A 116 -5.59 9.73 4.06
C VAL A 116 -5.64 9.80 5.59
N LEU A 117 -4.53 9.48 6.26
CA LEU A 117 -4.45 9.50 7.72
C LEU A 117 -4.73 10.90 8.31
N ILE A 118 -4.22 11.96 7.67
CA ILE A 118 -4.51 13.34 8.09
C ILE A 118 -5.91 13.81 7.68
N GLU A 119 -6.54 13.19 6.68
CA GLU A 119 -7.90 13.52 6.25
C GLU A 119 -8.99 12.74 7.01
N LEU A 120 -8.62 11.86 7.95
CA LEU A 120 -9.59 11.09 8.73
C LEU A 120 -10.56 12.02 9.49
N PRO A 121 -11.89 11.76 9.42
CA PRO A 121 -12.87 12.57 10.12
C PRO A 121 -12.80 12.41 11.64
N SER A 122 -12.36 11.24 12.11
CA SER A 122 -12.13 10.94 13.54
C SER A 122 -10.69 10.50 13.71
N ARG A 123 -9.81 11.44 14.07
CA ARG A 123 -8.36 11.21 14.18
C ARG A 123 -8.01 10.52 15.50
N PRO A 124 -7.26 9.41 15.49
CA PRO A 124 -6.72 8.81 16.70
C PRO A 124 -5.79 9.77 17.44
N ALA A 125 -5.82 9.78 18.78
CA ALA A 125 -5.02 10.70 19.60
C ALA A 125 -3.49 10.61 19.35
N VAL A 126 -2.98 9.43 18.98
CA VAL A 126 -1.56 9.24 18.61
C VAL A 126 -1.14 10.12 17.43
N LEU A 127 -2.08 10.47 16.54
CA LEU A 127 -1.78 11.27 15.35
C LEU A 127 -1.29 12.67 15.71
N GLU A 128 -1.81 13.26 16.79
CA GLU A 128 -1.35 14.56 17.29
C GLU A 128 0.13 14.51 17.71
N GLY A 129 0.58 13.38 18.27
CA GLY A 129 1.96 13.19 18.68
C GLY A 129 2.96 13.08 17.52
N VAL A 130 2.49 12.66 16.33
CA VAL A 130 3.33 12.51 15.13
C VAL A 130 3.04 13.54 14.04
N ALA A 131 2.08 14.44 14.24
CA ALA A 131 1.59 15.38 13.22
C ALA A 131 2.72 16.19 12.56
N ALA A 132 3.69 16.65 13.34
CA ALA A 132 4.85 17.41 12.86
C ALA A 132 5.77 16.61 11.93
N GLN A 133 5.75 15.27 11.98
CA GLN A 133 6.57 14.38 11.17
C GLN A 133 5.92 14.02 9.83
N ILE A 134 4.59 14.13 9.71
CA ILE A 134 3.86 13.62 8.54
C ILE A 134 4.25 14.34 7.25
N VAL A 135 4.26 15.68 7.25
CA VAL A 135 4.61 16.47 6.06
C VAL A 135 6.08 16.22 5.65
N PRO A 136 7.07 16.28 6.56
CA PRO A 136 8.45 15.87 6.26
C PRO A 136 8.55 14.47 5.66
N SER A 137 7.84 13.48 6.21
CA SER A 137 7.80 12.11 5.71
C SER A 137 7.27 12.03 4.27
N ILE A 138 6.17 12.72 3.98
CA ILE A 138 5.60 12.79 2.63
C ILE A 138 6.59 13.41 1.63
N LEU A 139 7.27 14.50 2.01
CA LEU A 139 8.27 15.15 1.17
C LEU A 139 9.47 14.23 0.90
N LEU A 140 9.97 13.52 1.90
CA LEU A 140 11.03 12.52 1.76
C LEU A 140 10.64 11.42 0.75
N LEU A 141 9.41 10.93 0.82
CA LEU A 141 8.89 9.91 -0.08
C LEU A 141 8.79 10.43 -1.52
N PHE A 142 8.28 11.65 -1.73
CA PHE A 142 8.21 12.30 -3.04
C PHE A 142 9.60 12.53 -3.66
N LEU A 143 10.57 12.96 -2.85
CA LEU A 143 11.95 13.14 -3.32
C LEU A 143 12.52 11.82 -3.85
N GLY A 144 12.36 10.72 -3.12
CA GLY A 144 12.85 9.43 -3.63
C GLY A 144 12.04 8.89 -4.83
N LEU A 145 10.75 9.21 -4.96
CA LEU A 145 10.01 8.94 -6.20
C LEU A 145 10.64 9.68 -7.39
N LYS A 146 10.93 10.98 -7.25
CA LYS A 146 11.59 11.78 -8.30
C LYS A 146 12.89 11.12 -8.76
N HIS A 147 13.73 10.67 -7.83
CA HIS A 147 14.97 9.97 -8.14
C HIS A 147 14.73 8.66 -8.90
N LEU A 148 13.78 7.83 -8.45
CA LEU A 148 13.48 6.55 -9.11
C LEU A 148 12.90 6.74 -10.53
N TYR A 149 12.07 7.76 -10.74
CA TYR A 149 11.54 8.10 -12.06
C TYR A 149 12.65 8.59 -12.99
N ALA A 150 13.52 9.49 -12.53
CA ALA A 150 14.66 9.96 -13.32
C ALA A 150 15.56 8.80 -13.76
N SER A 151 15.90 7.88 -12.86
CA SER A 151 16.70 6.68 -13.18
C SER A 151 16.00 5.75 -14.19
N ARG A 152 14.67 5.63 -14.13
CA ARG A 152 13.90 4.82 -15.10
C ARG A 152 13.88 5.42 -16.50
N LEU A 153 13.84 6.75 -16.61
CA LEU A 153 13.91 7.45 -17.90
C LEU A 153 15.27 7.26 -18.57
N VAL A 154 16.36 7.30 -17.79
CA VAL A 154 17.72 7.01 -18.30
C VAL A 154 17.83 5.57 -18.82
N ASN A 155 17.18 4.62 -18.14
CA ASN A 155 17.31 3.19 -18.47
C ASN A 155 16.27 2.68 -19.50
N LYS A 156 15.22 3.45 -19.81
CA LYS A 156 14.18 3.14 -20.80
C LYS A 156 13.74 4.42 -21.54
N PRO A 157 14.54 4.89 -22.51
CA PRO A 157 14.29 6.16 -23.21
C PRO A 157 12.99 6.15 -24.04
N ASP A 158 12.48 4.99 -24.46
CA ASP A 158 11.25 4.86 -25.27
C ASP A 158 9.98 5.35 -24.55
N LEU A 159 10.00 5.43 -23.21
CA LEU A 159 8.88 5.97 -22.42
C LEU A 159 8.76 7.51 -22.51
N LEU A 160 9.80 8.21 -22.99
CA LEU A 160 9.79 9.66 -23.16
C LEU A 160 8.79 10.11 -24.22
N ALA A 161 8.64 9.35 -25.32
CA ALA A 161 7.72 9.70 -26.40
C ALA A 161 6.27 9.75 -25.93
N HIS A 162 5.89 8.90 -24.97
CA HIS A 162 4.53 8.88 -24.42
C HIS A 162 4.34 9.87 -23.26
N ALA A 163 5.35 10.05 -22.39
CA ALA A 163 5.25 10.96 -21.25
C ALA A 163 5.27 12.43 -21.68
N TRP A 164 6.09 12.80 -22.67
CA TRP A 164 6.22 14.19 -23.13
C TRP A 164 5.07 14.59 -24.05
N ALA A 165 4.53 13.65 -24.84
CA ALA A 165 3.29 13.87 -25.61
C ALA A 165 2.10 14.18 -24.69
N GLN A 166 2.01 13.56 -23.51
CA GLN A 166 0.95 13.85 -22.54
C GLN A 166 1.14 15.15 -21.75
N GLU A 167 2.38 15.62 -21.57
CA GLU A 167 2.67 16.91 -20.93
C GLU A 167 2.48 18.11 -21.88
N GLU A 168 2.83 17.99 -23.16
CA GLU A 168 2.65 19.07 -24.14
C GLU A 168 1.16 19.36 -24.44
N ASP A 169 0.32 18.32 -24.58
CA ASP A 169 -1.12 18.50 -24.81
C ASP A 169 -1.82 19.19 -23.62
N GLN A 170 -1.42 18.87 -22.37
CA GLN A 170 -2.04 19.47 -21.18
C GLN A 170 -1.53 20.88 -20.85
N ASN A 171 -0.32 21.24 -21.29
CA ASN A 171 0.23 22.58 -21.08
C ASN A 171 -0.15 23.56 -22.21
N GLY A 172 -0.40 23.05 -23.42
CA GLY A 172 -0.88 23.84 -24.56
C GLY A 172 -2.28 24.42 -24.36
N GLU A 173 -3.23 23.63 -23.85
CA GLU A 173 -4.62 24.08 -23.61
C GLU A 173 -4.77 25.02 -22.41
N LYS A 174 -3.98 24.81 -21.34
CA LYS A 174 -4.05 25.67 -20.15
C LYS A 174 -3.49 27.06 -20.37
N ARG A 175 -2.59 27.25 -21.36
CA ARG A 175 -1.98 28.56 -21.63
C ARG A 175 -2.98 29.58 -22.21
N TRP A 176 -4.02 29.13 -22.92
CA TRP A 176 -5.07 30.00 -23.47
C TRP A 176 -6.13 30.39 -22.43
N ALA A 177 -6.40 29.52 -21.45
CA ALA A 177 -7.42 29.77 -20.42
C ALA A 177 -7.05 30.91 -19.45
N TRP A 178 -5.76 31.09 -19.13
CA TRP A 178 -5.33 32.16 -18.22
C TRP A 178 -5.30 33.55 -18.85
N THR A 179 -5.16 33.66 -20.18
CA THR A 179 -5.08 34.96 -20.87
C THR A 179 -6.44 35.58 -21.17
N GLU A 180 -7.51 34.77 -21.27
CA GLU A 180 -8.86 35.27 -21.57
C GLU A 180 -9.62 35.75 -20.31
N GLN A 181 -9.31 35.22 -19.13
CA GLN A 181 -10.05 35.47 -17.89
C GLN A 181 -9.64 36.76 -17.15
N GLY A 182 -8.60 37.46 -17.61
CA GLY A 182 -8.08 38.70 -16.99
C GLY A 182 -8.44 40.00 -17.72
N ARG A 183 -9.33 39.97 -18.72
CA ARG A 183 -9.72 41.15 -19.51
C ARG A 183 -11.24 41.33 -19.61
N ARG A 184 -11.95 41.29 -18.49
CA ARG A 184 -13.29 41.89 -18.32
C ARG A 184 -13.43 42.46 -16.93
#